data_AF-A0A957N4J5-F1
#
_entry.id   AF-A0A957N4J5-F1
#
_cell.length_a   1.000
_cell.length_b   1.000
_cell.length_c   1.000
_cell.angle_alpha   90.00
_cell.angle_beta   90.00
_cell.angle_gamma   90.00
#
_symmetry.space_group_name_H-M   'P 1'
#
loop_
_entity.id
_entity.type
_entity.pdbx_description
1 polymer ?
#
loop_
_entity_poly.entity_id
_entity_poly.type
_entity_poly.pdbx_seq_one_letter_code
_entity_poly.pdbx_strand_id
1 'polypeptide(L)' 'MTASTISLADPTALGFSPARLDRLHALASAYVDAGKLAGTVMLVARRGEIAHFSAYGQRDVESGTPMELDTI' A
#
# COMPACT_ATOMS: atom_id res chain seq x y z
N MET A 1 11.98 20.61 -15.06
CA MET A 1 10.99 19.77 -14.36
C MET A 1 11.46 19.63 -12.92
N THR A 2 10.83 20.30 -11.96
CA THR A 2 11.15 20.13 -10.54
C THR A 2 10.50 18.83 -10.05
N ALA A 3 11.30 17.83 -9.72
CA ALA A 3 10.81 16.65 -9.04
C ALA A 3 10.29 17.07 -7.66
N SER A 4 9.00 16.91 -7.42
CA SER A 4 8.43 17.17 -6.09
C SER A 4 8.64 15.92 -5.24
N THR A 5 9.33 16.07 -4.11
CA THR A 5 9.51 14.99 -3.14
C THR A 5 8.15 14.64 -2.55
N ILE A 6 7.70 13.41 -2.78
CA ILE A 6 6.45 12.90 -2.22
C ILE A 6 6.76 12.31 -0.84
N SER A 7 6.14 12.84 0.22
CA SER A 7 6.27 12.35 1.60
C SER A 7 4.98 11.70 2.10
N LEU A 8 5.11 10.81 3.09
CA LEU A 8 3.98 10.33 3.87
C LEU A 8 3.47 11.46 4.77
N ALA A 9 2.17 11.72 4.77
CA ALA A 9 1.52 12.80 5.52
C ALA A 9 0.36 12.27 6.36
N ASP A 10 -0.11 13.08 7.31
CA ASP A 10 -1.29 12.75 8.11
C ASP A 10 -2.52 12.57 7.20
N PRO A 11 -3.12 11.37 7.17
CA PRO A 11 -4.30 11.12 6.36
C PRO A 11 -5.46 12.07 6.67
N THR A 12 -5.62 12.47 7.92
CA THR A 12 -6.71 13.37 8.35
C THR A 12 -6.53 14.76 7.75
N ALA A 13 -5.30 15.29 7.75
CA ALA A 13 -4.96 16.56 7.10
C ALA A 13 -5.23 16.53 5.58
N LEU A 14 -5.06 15.37 4.96
CA LEU A 14 -5.39 15.13 3.55
C LEU A 14 -6.89 14.87 3.33
N GLY A 15 -7.72 14.86 4.37
CA GLY A 15 -9.17 14.62 4.29
C GLY A 15 -9.55 13.15 4.07
N PHE A 16 -8.67 12.22 4.43
CA PHE A 16 -8.99 10.81 4.54
C PHE A 16 -9.39 10.45 5.98
N SER A 17 -10.10 9.34 6.12
CA SER A 17 -10.38 8.74 7.43
C SER A 17 -9.33 7.66 7.70
N PRO A 18 -8.50 7.79 8.74
CA PRO A 18 -7.51 6.76 9.11
C PRO A 18 -8.16 5.39 9.28
N ALA A 19 -9.27 5.32 10.01
CA ALA A 19 -10.03 4.08 10.22
C ALA A 19 -10.58 3.44 8.94
N ARG A 20 -10.77 4.21 7.85
CA ARG A 20 -11.13 3.64 6.54
C ARG A 20 -9.90 3.18 5.76
N LEU A 21 -8.77 3.86 5.90
CA LEU A 21 -7.51 3.41 5.31
C LEU A 21 -7.03 2.11 5.96
N ASP A 22 -7.27 1.90 7.25
CA ASP A 22 -6.94 0.64 7.92
C ASP A 22 -7.70 -0.57 7.34
N ARG A 23 -8.86 -0.34 6.71
CA ARG A 23 -9.62 -1.41 6.03
C ARG A 23 -8.89 -1.94 4.80
N LEU A 24 -7.96 -1.16 4.23
CA LEU A 24 -7.14 -1.59 3.10
C LEU A 24 -6.23 -2.76 3.50
N HIS A 25 -5.70 -2.75 4.73
CA HIS A 25 -4.95 -3.89 5.27
C HIS A 25 -5.82 -5.15 5.29
N ALA A 26 -7.01 -5.08 5.91
CA ALA A 26 -7.90 -6.23 6.00
C ALA A 26 -8.32 -6.76 4.62
N LEU A 27 -8.57 -5.86 3.66
CA LEU A 27 -8.89 -6.23 2.29
C LEU A 27 -7.72 -6.96 1.60
N ALA A 28 -6.53 -6.37 1.65
CA ALA A 28 -5.35 -6.93 1.00
C ALA A 28 -4.98 -8.30 1.60
N SER A 29 -4.95 -8.40 2.93
CA SER A 29 -4.74 -9.67 3.64
C SER A 29 -5.76 -10.72 3.23
N ALA A 30 -7.06 -10.39 3.21
CA ALA A 30 -8.09 -11.36 2.81
C ALA A 30 -7.92 -11.90 1.39
N TYR A 31 -7.39 -11.10 0.45
CA TYR A 31 -7.13 -11.56 -0.91
C TYR A 31 -5.86 -12.43 -1.00
N VAL A 32 -4.83 -12.08 -0.24
CA VAL A 32 -3.59 -12.87 -0.15
C VAL A 32 -3.88 -14.21 0.52
N ASP A 33 -4.55 -14.20 1.66
CA ASP A 33 -4.90 -15.40 2.43
C ASP A 33 -5.85 -16.33 1.65
N ALA A 34 -6.75 -15.78 0.83
CA ALA A 34 -7.61 -16.55 -0.05
C ALA A 34 -6.89 -17.08 -1.31
N GLY A 35 -5.58 -16.84 -1.47
CA GLY A 35 -4.80 -17.23 -2.64
C GLY A 35 -5.22 -16.53 -3.93
N LYS A 36 -5.99 -15.44 -3.84
CA LYS A 36 -6.45 -14.67 -5.01
C LYS A 36 -5.38 -13.73 -5.54
N LEU A 37 -4.45 -13.32 -4.68
CA LEU A 37 -3.27 -12.54 -5.00
C LEU A 37 -2.06 -13.17 -4.33
N ALA A 38 -0.93 -13.28 -5.02
CA ALA A 38 0.33 -13.66 -4.39
C ALA A 38 0.82 -12.55 -3.45
N GLY A 39 0.75 -11.30 -3.92
CA GLY A 39 1.07 -10.09 -3.19
C GLY A 39 0.54 -8.86 -3.89
N THR A 40 0.55 -7.72 -3.21
CA THR A 40 0.08 -6.44 -3.77
C THR A 40 0.73 -5.26 -3.07
N VAL A 41 0.87 -4.14 -3.79
CA VAL A 41 1.33 -2.85 -3.25
C VAL A 41 0.20 -1.84 -3.45
N MET A 42 -0.10 -1.07 -2.41
CA MET A 42 -1.19 -0.10 -2.40
C MET A 42 -0.70 1.28 -2.02
N LEU A 43 -0.91 2.25 -2.91
CA LEU A 43 -0.59 3.67 -2.69
C LEU A 43 -1.86 4.51 -2.78
N VAL A 44 -2.11 5.33 -1.75
CA VAL A 44 -3.16 6.34 -1.73
C VAL A 44 -2.52 7.69 -1.52
N ALA A 45 -2.71 8.60 -2.48
CA ALA A 45 -2.17 9.94 -2.44
C ALA A 45 -3.24 10.98 -2.78
N ARG A 46 -3.09 12.18 -2.21
CA ARG A 46 -3.92 13.35 -2.53
C ARG A 46 -3.07 14.60 -2.42
N ARG A 47 -3.23 15.52 -3.39
CA ARG A 47 -2.49 16.81 -3.44
C ARG A 47 -0.96 16.64 -3.45
N GLY A 48 -0.46 15.54 -4.03
CA GLY A 48 0.99 15.29 -4.10
C GLY A 48 1.60 14.70 -2.82
N GLU A 49 0.80 14.38 -1.82
CA GLU A 49 1.24 13.77 -0.57
C GLU A 49 0.63 12.37 -0.43
N ILE A 50 1.37 11.44 0.18
CA ILE A 50 0.93 10.06 0.40
C ILE A 50 0.19 9.98 1.74
N ALA A 51 -1.04 9.47 1.72
CA ALA A 51 -1.81 9.15 2.92
C ALA A 51 -1.63 7.68 3.36
N HIS A 52 -1.30 6.78 2.42
CA HIS A 52 -1.11 5.36 2.72
C HIS A 52 -0.18 4.74 1.69
N PHE A 53 0.81 3.96 2.13
CA PHE A 53 1.66 3.17 1.25
C PHE A 53 2.06 1.88 1.96
N SER A 54 1.70 0.74 1.37
CA SER A 54 1.89 -0.57 1.99
C SER A 54 2.07 -1.67 0.96
N ALA A 55 2.78 -2.73 1.35
CA ALA A 55 2.99 -3.95 0.59
C ALA A 55 2.47 -5.16 1.38
N TYR A 56 1.89 -6.13 0.70
CA TYR A 56 1.30 -7.33 1.27
C TYR A 56 1.66 -8.57 0.47
N GLY A 57 1.75 -9.71 1.15
CA GLY A 57 2.02 -11.00 0.53
C GLY A 57 3.44 -11.10 -0.01
N GLN A 58 3.58 -11.85 -1.10
CA GLN A 58 4.86 -12.27 -1.67
C GLN A 58 4.96 -11.85 -3.13
N ARG A 59 6.16 -11.44 -3.56
CA ARG A 59 6.46 -11.23 -4.98
C ARG A 59 6.77 -12.53 -5.71
N ASP A 60 7.22 -13.54 -4.95
CA ASP A 60 7.47 -14.88 -5.44
C ASP A 60 7.00 -15.89 -4.38
N VAL A 61 5.98 -16.67 -4.74
CA VAL A 61 5.33 -17.64 -3.87
C VAL A 61 6.20 -18.88 -3.66
N GLU A 62 6.98 -19.29 -4.67
CA GLU A 62 7.79 -20.50 -4.59
C GLU A 62 8.99 -20.30 -3.65
N SER A 63 9.63 -19.13 -3.75
CA SER A 63 10.76 -18.78 -2.88
C SER A 63 10.35 -18.15 -1.55
N GLY A 64 9.06 -17.85 -1.35
CA GLY A 64 8.57 -17.21 -0.13
C GLY A 64 8.97 -15.73 -0.01
N THR A 65 9.36 -15.10 -1.13
CA THR A 65 9.97 -13.77 -1.08
C THR A 65 8.91 -12.69 -0.88
N PRO A 66 9.01 -11.85 0.17
CA PRO A 66 8.00 -10.85 0.48
C PRO A 66 7.85 -9.80 -0.63
N MET A 67 6.65 -9.24 -0.73
CA MET A 67 6.41 -8.07 -1.56
C MET A 67 7.00 -6.82 -0.89
N GLU A 68 7.76 -6.03 -1.64
CA GLU A 68 8.33 -4.76 -1.19
C GLU A 68 7.76 -3.60 -2.03
N LEU A 69 7.79 -2.38 -1.49
CA LEU A 69 7.16 -1.20 -2.10
C LEU A 69 7.74 -0.82 -3.47
N ASP A 70 8.96 -1.26 -3.76
CA ASP A 70 9.76 -0.99 -4.96
C ASP A 70 10.09 -2.26 -5.75
N THR A 71 9.35 -3.35 -5.51
CA THR A 71 9.46 -4.59 -6.31
C THR A 71 9.15 -4.31 -7.79
N ILE A 72 10.01 -4.85 -8.68
CA ILE A 72 9.91 -4.74 -10.15
C ILE A 72 9.36 -6.01 -10.81
#